data_AF-A0A534YZ71-F1
#
_entry.id   AF-A0A534YZ71-F1
#
_cell.length_a   1.000
_cell.length_b   1.000
_cell.length_c   1.000
_cell.angle_alpha   90.00
_cell.angle_beta   90.00
_cell.angle_gamma   90.00
#
_symmetry.space_group_name_H-M   'P 1'
#
loop_
_entity.id
_entity.type
_entity.pdbx_description
1 polymer ?
#
loop_
_entity_poly.entity_id
_entity_poly.type
_entity_poly.pdbx_seq_one_letter_code
_entity_poly.pdbx_strand_id
1 'polypeptide(L)'
;MLNHVVNRFIDRQRWLDPVADFLQKVVAGSYKLLGKPGHSLKTFMHGTWLGHPLHPVLTDIPIGAWTIAILFDLSYLIERSHGWVSAADVTIFIGLLGAIASAVAGYTDWSDTIDRERRVGVA
;
A
#
# COMPACT_ATOMS: atom_id res chain seq x y z
N MET A 1 8.16 6.68 -26.93
CA MET A 1 9.34 7.53 -26.64
C MET A 1 9.44 7.94 -25.17
N LEU A 2 8.33 8.38 -24.53
CA LEU A 2 8.30 8.83 -23.13
C LEU A 2 8.83 7.79 -22.12
N ASN A 3 8.38 6.54 -22.22
CA ASN A 3 8.79 5.46 -21.31
C ASN A 3 10.30 5.26 -21.29
N HIS A 4 10.99 5.32 -22.43
CA HIS A 4 12.45 5.17 -22.49
C HIS A 4 13.24 6.34 -21.88
N VAL A 5 12.64 7.53 -21.81
CA VAL A 5 13.25 8.69 -21.16
C VAL A 5 13.11 8.56 -19.64
N VAL A 6 11.91 8.27 -19.15
CA VAL A 6 11.63 8.02 -17.73
C VAL A 6 12.49 6.86 -17.21
N ASN A 7 12.51 5.76 -17.96
CA ASN A 7 13.31 4.58 -17.68
C ASN A 7 14.81 4.90 -17.54
N ARG A 8 15.38 5.70 -18.46
CA ARG A 8 16.78 6.13 -18.36
C ARG A 8 17.02 7.08 -17.19
N PHE A 9 16.05 7.90 -16.84
CA PHE A 9 16.14 8.81 -15.71
C PHE A 9 16.21 8.03 -14.39
N ILE A 10 15.31 7.06 -14.19
CA ILE A 10 15.28 6.21 -12.99
C ILE A 10 16.55 5.35 -12.87
N ASP A 11 17.04 4.78 -13.97
CA ASP A 11 18.29 4.00 -13.97
C ASP A 11 19.52 4.82 -13.56
N ARG A 12 19.48 6.14 -13.80
CA ARG A 12 20.54 7.07 -13.40
C ARG A 12 20.50 7.41 -11.91
N GLN A 13 19.39 7.18 -11.21
CA GLN A 13 19.23 7.46 -9.79
C GLN A 13 19.88 6.37 -8.92
N ARG A 14 21.19 6.12 -9.13
CA ARG A 14 22.02 5.21 -8.31
C ARG A 14 22.14 5.61 -6.85
N TRP A 15 21.91 6.88 -6.56
CA TRP A 15 21.88 7.39 -5.20
C TRP A 15 20.68 6.87 -4.38
N LEU A 16 19.66 6.28 -5.00
CA LEU A 16 18.52 5.67 -4.29
C LEU A 16 18.82 4.26 -3.77
N ASP A 17 19.87 3.60 -4.27
CA ASP A 17 20.21 2.23 -3.85
C ASP A 17 20.46 2.10 -2.35
N PRO A 18 21.22 3.00 -1.68
CA PRO A 18 21.43 2.92 -0.24
C PRO A 18 20.14 3.09 0.57
N VAL A 19 19.21 3.93 0.10
CA VAL A 19 17.91 4.15 0.75
C VAL A 19 17.05 2.90 0.60
N ALA A 20 16.99 2.35 -0.62
CA ALA A 20 16.27 1.11 -0.87
C ALA A 20 16.84 -0.05 -0.04
N ASP A 21 18.16 -0.21 0.01
CA ASP A 21 18.82 -1.24 0.80
C ASP A 21 18.51 -1.12 2.29
N PHE A 22 18.50 0.10 2.84
CA PHE A 22 18.14 0.35 4.23
C PHE A 22 16.70 -0.08 4.50
N LEU A 23 15.77 0.39 3.68
CA LEU A 23 14.34 0.09 3.79
C LEU A 23 14.05 -1.41 3.66
N GLN A 24 14.64 -2.10 2.67
CA GLN A 24 14.53 -3.55 2.49
C GLN A 24 15.09 -4.31 3.70
N LYS A 25 16.23 -3.88 4.27
CA LYS A 25 16.81 -4.50 5.47
C LYS A 25 15.93 -4.32 6.70
N VAL A 26 15.26 -3.18 6.86
CA VAL A 26 14.32 -2.95 7.96
C VAL A 26 13.15 -3.94 7.87
N VAL A 27 12.57 -4.12 6.67
CA VAL A 27 11.47 -5.08 6.43
C VAL A 27 11.92 -6.52 6.66
N ALA A 28 13.06 -6.89 6.07
CA ALA A 28 13.62 -8.22 6.27
C ALA A 28 13.91 -8.49 7.76
N GLY A 29 14.42 -7.47 8.47
CA GLY A 29 14.69 -7.49 9.90
C GLY A 29 13.42 -7.66 10.74
N SER A 30 12.34 -6.93 10.44
CA SER A 30 11.08 -7.03 11.17
C SER A 30 10.43 -8.40 11.03
N TYR A 31 10.40 -8.96 9.82
CA TYR A 31 9.91 -10.33 9.60
C TYR A 31 10.80 -11.38 10.25
N LYS A 32 12.12 -11.21 10.20
CA LYS A 32 13.06 -12.14 10.83
C LYS A 32 12.97 -12.12 12.35
N LEU A 33 12.76 -10.95 12.96
CA LEU A 33 12.58 -10.79 14.41
C LEU A 33 11.36 -11.57 14.92
N LEU A 34 10.29 -11.62 14.12
CA LEU A 34 9.08 -12.38 14.41
C LEU A 34 9.22 -13.89 14.18
N GLY A 35 10.36 -14.38 13.69
CA GLY A 35 10.65 -15.81 13.52
C GLY A 35 9.68 -16.53 12.57
N LYS A 36 9.23 -17.73 12.95
CA LYS A 36 8.29 -18.54 12.13
C LYS A 36 6.98 -17.79 11.83
N PRO A 37 6.30 -17.15 12.80
CA PRO A 37 5.15 -16.29 12.53
C PRO A 37 5.42 -15.19 11.51
N GLY A 38 6.60 -14.56 11.57
CA GLY A 38 7.00 -13.52 10.63
C GLY A 38 7.08 -14.00 9.19
N HIS A 39 7.65 -15.19 8.96
CA HIS A 39 7.69 -15.76 7.62
C HIS A 39 6.29 -16.09 7.09
N SER A 40 5.42 -16.67 7.91
CA SER A 40 4.03 -16.94 7.51
C SER A 40 3.27 -15.66 7.19
N LEU A 41 3.48 -14.59 7.98
CA LEU A 41 2.89 -13.28 7.71
C LEU A 41 3.41 -12.69 6.39
N LYS A 42 4.74 -12.74 6.15
CA LYS A 42 5.34 -12.27 4.89
C LYS A 42 4.73 -13.00 3.69
N THR A 43 4.65 -14.33 3.75
CA THR A 43 4.02 -15.15 2.70
C THR A 43 2.55 -14.83 2.50
N PHE A 44 1.80 -14.59 3.58
CA PHE A 44 0.40 -14.17 3.51
C PHE A 44 0.25 -12.81 2.82
N MET A 45 1.10 -11.84 3.17
CA MET A 45 1.10 -10.49 2.60
C MET A 45 1.46 -10.46 1.12
N HIS A 46 2.29 -11.40 0.64
CA HIS A 46 2.51 -11.61 -0.80
C HIS A 46 1.28 -12.15 -1.53
N GLY A 47 0.28 -12.69 -0.83
CA GLY A 47 -0.92 -13.24 -1.45
C GLY A 47 -0.72 -14.57 -2.18
N THR A 48 0.34 -15.32 -1.87
CA THR A 48 0.62 -16.62 -2.53
C THR A 48 -0.52 -17.63 -2.40
N TRP A 49 -1.30 -17.55 -1.32
CA TRP A 49 -2.49 -18.36 -1.07
C TRP A 49 -3.68 -18.00 -1.97
N LEU A 50 -3.75 -16.74 -2.42
CA LEU A 50 -4.77 -16.24 -3.33
C LEU A 50 -4.39 -16.51 -4.80
N GLY A 51 -3.10 -16.74 -5.08
CA GLY A 51 -2.55 -16.82 -6.43
C GLY A 51 -2.30 -15.45 -7.06
N HIS A 52 -2.59 -14.37 -6.34
CA HIS A 52 -2.42 -12.98 -6.77
C HIS A 52 -1.88 -12.10 -5.65
N PRO A 53 -1.16 -11.00 -5.95
CA PRO A 53 -0.67 -10.07 -4.94
C PRO A 53 -1.81 -9.54 -4.06
N LEU A 54 -1.60 -9.50 -2.75
CA LEU A 54 -2.63 -9.05 -1.81
C LEU A 54 -2.79 -7.52 -1.83
N HIS A 55 -1.73 -6.78 -2.16
CA HIS A 55 -1.73 -5.32 -2.16
C HIS A 55 -2.86 -4.70 -3.03
N PRO A 56 -3.02 -5.05 -4.33
CA PRO A 56 -4.12 -4.54 -5.15
C PRO A 56 -5.50 -4.87 -4.58
N VAL A 57 -5.71 -6.09 -4.07
CA VAL A 57 -6.99 -6.49 -3.48
C VAL A 57 -7.33 -5.64 -2.26
N LEU A 58 -6.33 -5.35 -1.42
CA LEU A 58 -6.53 -4.48 -0.25
C LEU A 58 -6.74 -3.02 -0.62
N THR A 59 -6.26 -2.55 -1.79
CA THR A 59 -6.51 -1.16 -2.24
C THR A 59 -7.99 -0.89 -2.54
N ASP A 60 -8.77 -1.93 -2.87
CA ASP A 60 -10.20 -1.75 -3.14
C ASP A 60 -10.97 -1.26 -1.90
N ILE A 61 -10.48 -1.57 -0.69
CA ILE A 61 -11.09 -1.14 0.57
C ILE A 61 -11.04 0.39 0.72
N PRO A 62 -9.87 1.07 0.74
CA PRO A 62 -9.83 2.53 0.83
C PRO A 62 -10.51 3.20 -0.37
N ILE A 63 -10.40 2.63 -1.58
CA ILE A 63 -11.06 3.19 -2.77
C ILE A 63 -12.58 3.21 -2.57
N GLY A 64 -13.18 2.07 -2.24
CA GLY A 64 -14.62 1.97 -2.03
C GLY A 64 -15.09 2.77 -0.82
N ALA A 65 -14.37 2.67 0.29
CA ALA A 65 -14.69 3.37 1.53
C ALA A 65 -14.70 4.90 1.35
N TRP A 66 -13.62 5.49 0.81
CA TRP A 66 -13.57 6.94 0.64
C TRP A 66 -14.50 7.44 -0.47
N THR A 67 -14.80 6.61 -1.47
CA THR A 67 -15.86 6.93 -2.44
C THR A 67 -17.22 7.05 -1.75
N ILE A 68 -17.57 6.11 -0.85
CA ILE A 68 -18.82 6.15 -0.09
C ILE A 68 -18.83 7.29 0.93
N ALA A 69 -17.69 7.61 1.56
CA ALA A 69 -17.60 8.76 2.47
C ALA A 69 -17.97 10.07 1.77
N ILE A 70 -17.48 10.28 0.54
CA ILE A 70 -17.89 11.43 -0.29
C ILE A 70 -19.41 11.43 -0.53
N LEU A 71 -20.02 10.26 -0.82
CA LEU A 71 -21.47 10.17 -1.00
C LEU A 71 -22.24 10.53 0.29
N PHE A 72 -21.75 10.13 1.46
CA PHE A 72 -22.36 10.50 2.74
C PHE A 72 -22.22 11.99 3.05
N ASP A 73 -21.06 12.59 2.76
CA ASP A 73 -20.89 14.05 2.87
C ASP A 73 -21.84 14.81 1.95
N LEU A 74 -22.06 14.33 0.73
CA LEU A 74 -23.03 14.90 -0.20
C LEU A 74 -24.47 14.75 0.32
N SER A 75 -24.83 13.60 0.88
CA SER A 75 -26.15 13.38 1.49
C SER A 75 -26.39 14.29 2.69
N TYR A 76 -25.36 14.58 3.48
CA TYR A 76 -25.45 15.55 4.58
C TYR A 76 -25.83 16.95 4.08
N LEU A 77 -25.35 17.37 2.90
CA LEU A 77 -25.72 18.67 2.34
C LEU A 77 -27.21 18.79 2.03
N ILE A 78 -27.89 17.67 1.77
CA ILE A 78 -29.32 17.59 1.43
C ILE A 78 -30.19 17.53 2.69
N GLU A 79 -29.92 16.56 3.57
CA GLU A 79 -30.82 16.25 4.70
C GLU A 79 -30.33 16.83 6.04
N ARG A 80 -29.08 17.33 6.11
CA ARG A 80 -28.43 17.90 7.31
C ARG A 80 -28.49 16.99 8.55
N SER A 81 -28.68 15.70 8.36
CA SER A 81 -28.71 14.70 9.43
C SER A 81 -27.29 14.35 9.90
N HIS A 82 -27.08 14.37 11.22
CA HIS A 82 -25.82 13.95 11.83
C HIS A 82 -25.48 12.48 11.55
N GLY A 83 -26.47 11.64 11.21
CA GLY A 83 -26.23 10.26 10.82
C GLY A 83 -25.33 10.13 9.59
N TRP A 84 -25.46 11.05 8.62
CA TRP A 84 -24.61 11.07 7.42
C TRP A 84 -23.15 11.40 7.75
N VAL A 85 -22.92 12.34 8.67
CA VAL A 85 -21.58 12.68 9.15
C VAL A 85 -20.93 11.49 9.86
N SER A 86 -21.66 10.85 10.79
CA SER A 86 -21.14 9.66 11.48
C SER A 86 -20.86 8.50 10.51
N ALA A 87 -21.68 8.32 9.48
CA ALA A 87 -21.44 7.31 8.45
C ALA A 87 -20.18 7.63 7.62
N ALA A 88 -19.96 8.89 7.25
CA ALA A 88 -18.73 9.34 6.58
C ALA A 88 -17.50 9.05 7.44
N ASP A 89 -17.53 9.42 8.73
CA ASP A 89 -16.41 9.20 9.67
C ASP A 89 -16.04 7.72 9.81
N VAL A 90 -17.04 6.85 10.01
CA VAL A 90 -16.82 5.39 10.11
C VAL A 90 -16.21 4.86 8.82
N THR A 91 -16.69 5.34 7.67
CA THR A 91 -16.20 4.85 6.38
C THR A 91 -14.78 5.34 6.11
N ILE A 92 -14.44 6.59 6.48
CA ILE A 92 -13.06 7.08 6.45
C ILE A 92 -12.15 6.21 7.31
N PHE A 93 -12.59 5.86 8.52
CA PHE A 93 -11.84 5.00 9.43
C PHE A 93 -11.60 3.59 8.85
N ILE A 94 -12.62 2.97 8.25
CA ILE A 94 -12.46 1.68 7.54
C ILE A 94 -11.46 1.81 6.40
N GLY A 95 -11.57 2.87 5.60
CA GLY A 95 -10.63 3.14 4.52
C GLY A 95 -9.20 3.32 5.02
N LEU A 96 -9.00 3.98 6.16
CA LEU A 96 -7.69 4.14 6.78
C LEU A 96 -7.08 2.79 7.19
N LEU A 97 -7.87 1.91 7.81
CA LEU A 97 -7.40 0.55 8.16
C LEU A 97 -7.03 -0.25 6.91
N GLY A 98 -7.86 -0.18 5.85
CA GLY A 98 -7.59 -0.80 4.56
C GLY A 98 -6.32 -0.26 3.90
N ALA A 99 -6.11 1.06 3.94
CA ALA A 99 -4.93 1.72 3.40
C ALA A 99 -3.65 1.28 4.12
N ILE A 100 -3.69 1.18 5.46
CA ILE A 100 -2.55 0.68 6.24
C ILE A 100 -2.24 -0.78 5.86
N ALA A 101 -3.26 -1.64 5.82
CA ALA A 101 -3.07 -3.04 5.44
C ALA A 101 -2.51 -3.17 4.02
N SER A 102 -3.04 -2.40 3.07
CA SER A 102 -2.56 -2.36 1.69
C SER A 102 -1.12 -1.86 1.61
N ALA A 103 -0.76 -0.80 2.34
CA ALA A 103 0.60 -0.28 2.40
C ALA A 103 1.59 -1.32 2.93
N VAL A 104 1.22 -2.06 3.97
CA VAL A 104 2.05 -3.16 4.51
C VAL A 104 2.24 -4.25 3.46
N ALA A 105 1.17 -4.69 2.78
CA ALA A 105 1.27 -5.70 1.73
C ALA A 105 2.16 -5.21 0.57
N GLY A 106 1.95 -3.99 0.08
CA GLY A 106 2.71 -3.43 -1.04
C GLY A 106 4.17 -3.20 -0.70
N TYR A 107 4.47 -2.78 0.53
CA TYR A 107 5.84 -2.63 1.00
C TYR A 107 6.54 -3.99 1.18
N THR A 108 5.79 -5.03 1.55
CA THR A 108 6.29 -6.41 1.58
C THR A 108 6.65 -6.89 0.18
N ASP A 109 5.78 -6.68 -0.80
CA ASP A 109 6.03 -7.01 -2.20
C ASP A 109 7.24 -6.25 -2.76
N TRP A 110 7.31 -4.93 -2.52
CA TRP A 110 8.45 -4.10 -2.93
C TRP A 110 9.77 -4.55 -2.29
N SER A 111 9.74 -5.08 -1.07
CA SER A 111 10.97 -5.45 -0.34
C SER A 111 11.80 -6.55 -1.03
N ASP A 112 11.19 -7.32 -1.93
CA ASP A 112 11.85 -8.38 -2.70
C ASP A 112 12.15 -7.99 -4.16
N THR A 113 11.87 -6.74 -4.56
CA THR A 113 12.21 -6.23 -5.90
C THR A 113 13.70 -5.92 -6.08
N ILE A 114 14.16 -5.98 -7.33
CA ILE A 114 15.56 -5.75 -7.71
C ILE A 114 15.70 -4.65 -8.77
N ASP A 115 16.92 -4.13 -8.90
CA ASP A 115 17.33 -3.18 -9.94
C ASP A 115 16.40 -1.97 -10.12
N ARG A 116 15.70 -1.88 -11.26
CA ARG A 116 14.84 -0.74 -11.58
C ARG A 116 13.58 -0.73 -10.74
N GLU A 117 12.90 -1.86 -10.62
CA GLU A 117 11.62 -1.95 -9.91
C GLU A 117 11.76 -1.48 -8.47
N ARG A 118 12.91 -1.83 -7.87
CA ARG A 118 13.29 -1.33 -6.55
C ARG A 118 13.42 0.18 -6.50
N ARG A 119 14.12 0.80 -7.46
CA ARG A 119 14.30 2.26 -7.51
C ARG A 119 12.97 2.98 -7.74
N VAL A 120 12.09 2.44 -8.58
CA VAL A 120 10.77 3.02 -8.84
C VAL A 120 9.97 3.15 -7.55
N GLY A 121 10.06 2.19 -6.64
CA GLY A 121 9.33 2.24 -5.37
C GLY A 121 9.85 3.26 -4.35
N VAL A 122 11.02 3.89 -4.58
CA VAL A 122 11.62 4.87 -3.67
C VAL A 122 11.98 6.21 -4.33
N ALA A 123 11.72 6.35 -5.63
CA ALA A 123 12.00 7.57 -6.43
C ALA A 123 10.87 8.59 -6.30
#